data_AF-A0A497Q1Z1-F1
#
_entry.id   AF-A0A497Q1Z1-F1
#
_cell.length_a   1.000
_cell.length_b   1.000
_cell.length_c   1.000
_cell.angle_alpha   90.00
_cell.angle_beta   90.00
_cell.angle_gamma   90.00
#
_symmetry.space_group_name_H-M   'P 1'
#
loop_
_entity.id
_entity.type
_entity.pdbx_description
1 polymer ?
#
loop_
_entity_poly.entity_id
_entity_poly.type
_entity_poly.pdbx_seq_one_letter_code
_entity_poly.pdbx_strand_id
1 'polypeptide(L)'
;MFVLRPERIVVPLIPECSSCIIHSLIKLVPLLTDDADLQFEMMRIGMRYLAEGFEKRIRPHPLSVDLYHELYRMAGVEDPYAETKRESTEVALRILPEVDATVRSFSGLERLRAALAASIAGNLIDYNTAAHSPNLDTLVDDFNGILQHGIDVDDSPLLWQALRARHGHIVFVADNAGETILDIPLLRVIRDAGWHITYVVKGGPMA
;
A
#
# COMPACT_ATOMS: atom_id res chain seq x y z
N MET A 1 23.31 13.30 15.15
CA MET A 1 22.08 13.97 14.65
C MET A 1 22.21 14.09 13.14
N PHE A 2 21.75 13.07 12.39
CA PHE A 2 21.73 13.13 10.94
C PHE A 2 20.55 14.02 10.54
N VAL A 3 20.84 15.28 10.28
CA VAL A 3 19.90 16.16 9.60
C VAL A 3 20.03 15.81 8.12
N LEU A 4 19.20 14.88 7.64
CA LEU A 4 18.95 14.74 6.21
C LEU A 4 18.44 16.10 5.74
N ARG A 5 19.30 16.87 5.07
CA ARG A 5 18.83 18.02 4.30
C ARG A 5 17.92 17.43 3.24
N PRO A 6 16.63 17.81 3.17
CA PRO A 6 15.80 17.38 2.07
C PRO A 6 16.26 18.17 0.85
N GLU A 7 17.31 17.69 0.17
CA GLU A 7 17.39 17.92 -1.25
C GLU A 7 16.05 17.43 -1.81
N ARG A 8 15.32 18.29 -2.53
CA ARG A 8 14.05 17.89 -3.14
C ARG A 8 14.38 16.72 -4.08
N ILE A 9 14.07 15.50 -3.64
CA ILE A 9 14.12 14.33 -4.49
C ILE A 9 13.04 14.54 -5.56
N VAL A 10 13.47 14.93 -6.75
CA VAL A 10 12.60 15.08 -7.93
C VAL A 10 12.94 13.96 -8.88
N VAL A 11 12.08 12.94 -8.89
CA VAL A 11 12.15 11.85 -9.86
C VAL A 11 11.13 12.15 -10.96
N PRO A 12 11.55 12.64 -12.14
CA PRO A 12 10.64 12.81 -13.27
C PRO A 12 10.15 11.44 -13.77
N LEU A 13 9.16 11.43 -14.65
CA LEU A 13 8.74 10.20 -15.34
C LEU A 13 9.95 9.57 -16.04
N ILE A 14 10.29 8.35 -15.64
CA ILE A 14 11.32 7.50 -16.24
C ILE A 14 10.67 6.34 -17.00
N PRO A 15 11.38 5.69 -17.93
CA PRO A 15 10.84 4.57 -18.72
C PRO A 15 10.23 3.42 -17.89
N GLU A 16 10.82 3.12 -16.73
CA GLU A 16 10.31 2.09 -15.81
C GLU A 16 8.99 2.50 -15.17
N CYS A 17 8.80 3.80 -14.90
CA CYS A 17 7.52 4.30 -14.40
C CYS A 17 6.45 4.27 -15.48
N SER A 18 6.78 4.55 -16.75
CA SER A 18 5.79 4.46 -17.82
C SER A 18 5.36 3.02 -18.07
N SER A 19 6.27 2.04 -17.98
CA SER A 19 5.89 0.62 -18.12
C SER A 19 4.98 0.15 -16.98
N CYS A 20 5.21 0.60 -15.75
CA CYS A 20 4.31 0.35 -14.62
C CYS A 20 2.93 0.96 -14.84
N ILE A 21 2.85 2.22 -15.28
CA ILE A 21 1.57 2.90 -15.56
C ILE A 21 0.80 2.18 -16.67
N ILE A 22 1.48 1.74 -17.73
CA ILE A 22 0.84 0.95 -18.79
C ILE A 22 0.26 -0.36 -18.23
N HIS A 23 0.99 -1.06 -17.36
CA HIS A 23 0.47 -2.25 -16.70
C HIS A 23 -0.76 -1.96 -15.83
N SER A 24 -0.74 -0.86 -15.08
CA SER A 24 -1.91 -0.42 -14.32
C SER A 24 -3.11 -0.14 -15.23
N LEU A 25 -2.92 0.53 -16.37
CA LEU A 25 -3.98 0.79 -17.35
C LEU A 25 -4.58 -0.50 -17.92
N ILE A 26 -3.75 -1.48 -18.25
CA ILE A 26 -4.20 -2.79 -18.76
C ILE A 26 -5.15 -3.48 -17.77
N LYS A 27 -4.90 -3.33 -16.46
CA LYS A 27 -5.76 -3.88 -15.41
C LYS A 27 -7.00 -3.01 -15.14
N LEU A 28 -6.82 -1.70 -15.15
CA LEU A 28 -7.85 -0.73 -14.76
C LEU A 28 -8.95 -0.57 -15.81
N VAL A 29 -8.59 -0.43 -17.08
CA VAL A 29 -9.55 -0.11 -18.15
C VAL A 29 -10.69 -1.15 -18.25
N PRO A 30 -10.43 -2.46 -18.13
CA PRO A 30 -11.50 -3.47 -18.06
C PRO A 30 -12.40 -3.35 -16.82
N LEU A 31 -11.94 -2.76 -15.71
CA LEU A 31 -12.76 -2.52 -14.52
C LEU A 31 -13.70 -1.31 -14.69
N LEU A 32 -13.42 -0.45 -15.68
CA LEU A 32 -14.17 0.77 -15.92
C LEU A 32 -15.31 0.59 -16.93
N THR A 33 -15.17 -0.32 -17.90
CA THR A 33 -16.17 -0.53 -18.96
C THR A 33 -15.93 -1.83 -19.72
N ASP A 34 -17.01 -2.45 -20.22
CA ASP A 34 -16.98 -3.57 -21.16
C ASP A 34 -17.05 -3.12 -22.65
N ASP A 35 -17.24 -1.83 -22.91
CA ASP A 35 -17.29 -1.26 -24.27
C ASP A 35 -15.88 -1.17 -24.87
N ALA A 36 -15.61 -1.98 -25.91
CA ALA A 36 -14.31 -2.06 -26.55
C ALA A 36 -13.83 -0.71 -27.14
N ASP A 37 -14.71 0.06 -27.78
CA ASP A 37 -14.33 1.35 -28.37
C ASP A 37 -13.93 2.34 -27.28
N LEU A 38 -14.66 2.33 -26.15
CA LEU A 38 -14.31 3.15 -24.99
C LEU A 38 -12.99 2.70 -24.34
N GLN A 39 -12.72 1.39 -24.27
CA GLN A 39 -11.43 0.87 -23.78
C GLN A 39 -10.25 1.34 -24.67
N PHE A 40 -10.40 1.28 -26.00
CA PHE A 40 -9.39 1.80 -26.93
C PHE A 40 -9.14 3.29 -26.72
N GLU A 41 -10.20 4.09 -26.51
CA GLU A 41 -10.07 5.51 -26.25
C GLU A 41 -9.38 5.80 -24.90
N MET A 42 -9.70 5.05 -23.84
CA MET A 42 -9.01 5.15 -22.53
C MET A 42 -7.52 4.85 -22.64
N MET A 43 -7.15 3.80 -23.38
CA MET A 43 -5.74 3.46 -23.60
C MET A 43 -5.01 4.55 -24.40
N ARG A 44 -5.66 5.12 -25.43
CA ARG A 44 -5.13 6.24 -26.21
C ARG A 44 -4.87 7.48 -25.33
N ILE A 45 -5.80 7.79 -24.41
CA ILE A 45 -5.64 8.86 -23.43
C ILE A 45 -4.43 8.57 -22.52
N GLY A 46 -4.29 7.35 -22.02
CA GLY A 46 -3.13 6.93 -21.24
C GLY A 46 -1.80 7.18 -21.95
N MET A 47 -1.70 6.81 -23.23
CA MET A 47 -0.49 7.06 -24.04
C MET A 47 -0.21 8.55 -24.23
N ARG A 48 -1.25 9.38 -24.38
CA ARG A 48 -1.12 10.85 -24.44
C ARG A 48 -0.54 11.41 -23.14
N TYR A 49 -1.07 10.98 -21.98
CA TYR A 49 -0.54 11.39 -20.67
C TYR A 49 0.94 11.04 -20.52
N LEU A 50 1.33 9.83 -20.88
CA LEU A 50 2.73 9.40 -20.82
C LEU A 50 3.63 10.26 -21.71
N ALA A 51 3.21 10.54 -22.95
CA ALA A 51 3.96 11.38 -23.87
C ALA A 51 4.17 12.80 -23.29
N GLU A 52 3.11 13.42 -22.78
CA GLU A 52 3.18 14.72 -22.11
C GLU A 52 4.04 14.68 -20.84
N GLY A 53 3.96 13.58 -20.09
CA GLY A 53 4.75 13.34 -18.89
C GLY A 53 6.25 13.37 -19.16
N PHE A 54 6.69 12.73 -20.24
CA PHE A 54 8.08 12.76 -20.68
C PHE A 54 8.50 14.14 -21.18
N GLU A 55 7.66 14.79 -22.00
CA GLU A 55 7.94 16.12 -22.54
C GLU A 55 8.14 17.15 -21.42
N LYS A 56 7.21 17.18 -20.46
CA LYS A 56 7.16 18.17 -19.37
C LYS A 56 7.92 17.73 -18.12
N ARG A 57 8.52 16.53 -18.13
CA ARG A 57 9.22 15.91 -16.98
C ARG A 57 8.35 15.87 -15.72
N ILE A 58 7.08 15.53 -15.89
CA ILE A 58 6.12 15.42 -14.79
C ILE A 58 6.53 14.24 -13.91
N ARG A 59 6.36 14.36 -12.59
CA ARG A 59 6.59 13.25 -11.67
C ARG A 59 5.54 12.15 -11.91
N PRO A 60 5.89 10.87 -11.76
CA PRO A 60 4.98 9.76 -12.07
C PRO A 60 3.71 9.79 -11.22
N HIS A 61 3.83 10.05 -9.91
CA HIS A 61 2.66 10.05 -9.00
C HIS A 61 1.54 11.03 -9.41
N PRO A 62 1.78 12.35 -9.53
CA PRO A 62 0.71 13.28 -9.93
C PRO A 62 0.18 12.98 -11.34
N LEU A 63 1.04 12.53 -12.26
CA LEU A 63 0.64 12.15 -13.61
C LEU A 63 -0.36 10.98 -13.60
N SER A 64 -0.09 9.93 -12.83
CA SER A 64 -0.99 8.78 -12.70
C SER A 64 -2.30 9.15 -12.03
N VAL A 65 -2.26 9.99 -10.99
CA VAL A 65 -3.47 10.46 -10.29
C VAL A 65 -4.40 11.22 -11.24
N ASP A 66 -3.86 12.19 -11.99
CA ASP A 66 -4.65 12.98 -12.94
C ASP A 66 -5.24 12.10 -14.06
N LEU A 67 -4.42 11.19 -14.59
CA LEU A 67 -4.83 10.21 -15.60
C LEU A 67 -5.97 9.33 -15.09
N TYR A 68 -5.81 8.64 -13.95
CA TYR A 68 -6.83 7.71 -13.45
C TYR A 68 -8.14 8.43 -13.12
N HIS A 69 -8.09 9.62 -12.52
CA HIS A 69 -9.30 10.41 -12.30
C HIS A 69 -9.99 10.85 -13.59
N GLU A 70 -9.26 11.12 -14.68
CA GLU A 70 -9.88 11.35 -16.01
C GLU A 70 -10.61 10.11 -16.50
N LEU A 71 -10.00 8.94 -16.40
CA LEU A 71 -10.61 7.68 -16.84
C LEU A 71 -11.86 7.33 -16.01
N TYR A 72 -11.81 7.52 -14.69
CA TYR A 72 -12.94 7.25 -13.79
C TYR A 72 -14.15 8.15 -14.15
N ARG A 73 -13.90 9.45 -14.35
CA ARG A 73 -14.92 10.42 -14.78
C ARG A 73 -15.52 10.08 -16.14
N MET A 74 -14.69 9.61 -17.08
CA MET A 74 -15.16 9.23 -18.42
C MET A 74 -16.04 7.98 -18.37
N ALA A 75 -15.75 7.04 -17.47
CA ALA A 75 -16.54 5.83 -17.26
C ALA A 75 -17.81 6.05 -16.40
N GLY A 76 -17.86 7.15 -15.61
CA GLY A 76 -18.89 7.33 -14.60
C GLY A 76 -18.76 6.36 -13.42
N VAL A 77 -17.55 5.83 -13.17
CA VAL A 77 -17.25 4.87 -12.10
C VAL A 77 -16.50 5.59 -10.99
N GLU A 78 -17.03 5.58 -9.77
CA GLU A 78 -16.39 6.25 -8.62
C GLU A 78 -15.24 5.42 -8.02
N ASP A 79 -15.38 4.10 -8.00
CA ASP A 79 -14.42 3.19 -7.35
C ASP A 79 -14.29 1.86 -8.11
N PRO A 80 -13.37 1.76 -9.08
CA PRO A 80 -13.19 0.53 -9.85
C PRO A 80 -12.59 -0.63 -9.03
N TYR A 81 -12.04 -0.34 -7.84
CA TYR A 81 -11.40 -1.34 -6.97
C TYR A 81 -12.24 -1.71 -5.76
N ALA A 82 -13.52 -1.31 -5.71
CA ALA A 82 -14.39 -1.57 -4.57
C ALA A 82 -14.44 -3.07 -4.20
N GLU A 83 -14.59 -3.94 -5.20
CA GLU A 83 -14.65 -5.38 -5.00
C GLU A 83 -13.31 -5.98 -4.59
N THR A 84 -12.21 -5.60 -5.26
CA THR A 84 -10.86 -6.03 -4.88
C THR A 84 -10.53 -5.62 -3.44
N LYS A 85 -10.89 -4.40 -3.02
CA LYS A 85 -10.71 -3.96 -1.63
C LYS A 85 -11.55 -4.78 -0.66
N ARG A 86 -12.80 -5.11 -1.01
CA ARG A 86 -13.67 -5.98 -0.20
C ARG A 86 -13.02 -7.35 0.00
N GLU A 87 -12.53 -7.98 -1.06
CA GLU A 87 -11.85 -9.27 -1.01
C GLU A 87 -10.57 -9.22 -0.18
N SER A 88 -9.70 -8.23 -0.43
CA SER A 88 -8.46 -8.01 0.34
C SER A 88 -8.75 -7.84 1.83
N THR A 89 -9.77 -7.04 2.20
CA THR A 89 -10.19 -6.85 3.59
C THR A 89 -10.74 -8.13 4.21
N GLU A 90 -11.57 -8.91 3.50
CA GLU A 90 -12.12 -10.17 4.01
C GLU A 90 -11.05 -11.22 4.30
N VAL A 91 -10.06 -11.32 3.42
CA VAL A 91 -8.91 -12.22 3.59
C VAL A 91 -8.09 -11.81 4.80
N ALA A 92 -7.75 -10.51 4.92
CA ALA A 92 -7.01 -9.99 6.05
C ALA A 92 -7.74 -10.19 7.39
N LEU A 93 -9.07 -10.01 7.41
CA LEU A 93 -9.89 -10.21 8.61
C LEU A 93 -9.89 -11.68 9.08
N ARG A 94 -9.84 -12.63 8.16
CA ARG A 94 -9.82 -14.06 8.49
C ARG A 94 -8.51 -14.48 9.14
N ILE A 95 -7.37 -13.92 8.70
CA ILE A 95 -6.05 -14.29 9.23
C ILE A 95 -5.64 -13.49 10.48
N LEU A 96 -6.22 -12.30 10.68
CA LEU A 96 -5.88 -11.41 11.78
C LEU A 96 -5.87 -12.09 13.16
N PRO A 97 -6.80 -12.99 13.53
CA PRO A 97 -6.76 -13.67 14.82
C PRO A 97 -5.48 -14.49 15.05
N GLU A 98 -5.01 -15.20 14.02
CA GLU A 98 -3.79 -16.00 14.09
C GLU A 98 -2.54 -15.11 14.17
N VAL A 99 -2.47 -14.09 13.31
CA VAL A 99 -1.39 -13.10 13.34
C VAL A 99 -1.32 -12.40 14.70
N ASP A 100 -2.46 -11.97 15.25
CA ASP A 100 -2.53 -11.29 16.55
C ASP A 100 -2.12 -12.23 17.70
N ALA A 101 -2.48 -13.52 17.64
CA ALA A 101 -2.04 -14.51 18.61
C ALA A 101 -0.51 -14.70 18.59
N THR A 102 0.07 -14.81 17.39
CA THR A 102 1.53 -14.92 17.21
C THR A 102 2.24 -13.67 17.72
N VAL A 103 1.79 -12.47 17.35
CA VAL A 103 2.39 -11.20 17.82
C VAL A 103 2.34 -11.10 19.34
N ARG A 104 1.22 -11.50 19.98
CA ARG A 104 1.07 -11.47 21.44
C ARG A 104 1.92 -12.48 22.18
N SER A 105 2.40 -13.54 21.51
CA SER A 105 3.31 -14.51 22.11
C SER A 105 4.72 -13.95 22.35
N PHE A 106 5.08 -12.88 21.64
CA PHE A 106 6.33 -12.16 21.81
C PHE A 106 6.22 -11.01 22.82
N SER A 107 7.37 -10.51 23.27
CA SER A 107 7.48 -9.32 24.12
C SER A 107 8.56 -8.37 23.59
N GLY A 108 8.63 -7.15 24.12
CA GLY A 108 9.72 -6.22 23.81
C GLY A 108 9.88 -5.90 22.31
N LEU A 109 11.14 -5.91 21.86
CA LEU A 109 11.52 -5.61 20.47
C LEU A 109 10.98 -6.66 19.51
N GLU A 110 10.93 -7.92 19.93
CA GLU A 110 10.45 -9.06 19.16
C GLU A 110 8.95 -8.94 18.89
N ARG A 111 8.18 -8.43 19.86
CA ARG A 111 6.75 -8.09 19.65
C ARG A 111 6.59 -6.97 18.62
N LEU A 112 7.44 -5.95 18.66
CA LEU A 112 7.43 -4.90 17.63
C LEU A 112 7.77 -5.47 16.25
N ARG A 113 8.80 -6.30 16.14
CA ARG A 113 9.20 -6.95 14.87
C ARG A 113 8.10 -7.83 14.31
N ALA A 114 7.45 -8.64 15.15
CA ALA A 114 6.31 -9.44 14.72
C ALA A 114 5.15 -8.58 14.22
N ALA A 115 4.88 -7.46 14.89
CA ALA A 115 3.84 -6.54 14.44
C ALA A 115 4.20 -5.78 13.14
N LEU A 116 5.48 -5.45 12.94
CA LEU A 116 5.98 -4.91 11.68
C LEU A 116 5.86 -5.92 10.55
N ALA A 117 6.22 -7.19 10.80
CA ALA A 117 6.06 -8.27 9.83
C ALA A 117 4.61 -8.44 9.38
N ALA A 118 3.65 -8.32 10.31
CA ALA A 118 2.22 -8.35 9.99
C ALA A 118 1.81 -7.21 9.04
N SER A 119 2.19 -5.97 9.36
CA SER A 119 1.90 -4.79 8.52
C SER A 119 2.53 -4.93 7.12
N ILE A 120 3.80 -5.37 7.04
CA ILE A 120 4.50 -5.60 5.77
C ILE A 120 3.82 -6.71 4.95
N ALA A 121 3.43 -7.83 5.58
CA ALA A 121 2.73 -8.92 4.90
C ALA A 121 1.38 -8.44 4.32
N GLY A 122 0.71 -7.52 5.01
CA GLY A 122 -0.55 -6.93 4.56
C GLY A 122 -0.43 -6.20 3.22
N ASN A 123 0.73 -5.61 2.94
CA ASN A 123 1.01 -4.95 1.68
C ASN A 123 1.25 -5.94 0.51
N LEU A 124 1.41 -7.24 0.79
CA LEU A 124 1.53 -8.28 -0.23
C LEU A 124 0.18 -8.80 -0.73
N ILE A 125 -0.92 -8.49 -0.02
CA ILE A 125 -2.28 -8.96 -0.37
C ILE A 125 -2.65 -8.52 -1.79
N ASP A 126 -2.42 -7.25 -2.13
CA ASP A 126 -2.83 -6.70 -3.42
C ASP A 126 -1.98 -7.22 -4.59
N TYR A 127 -0.75 -7.67 -4.34
CA TYR A 127 0.06 -8.37 -5.33
C TYR A 127 -0.48 -9.77 -5.62
N ASN A 128 -0.96 -10.46 -4.59
CA ASN A 128 -1.52 -11.79 -4.72
C ASN A 128 -2.88 -11.75 -5.44
N THR A 129 -3.76 -10.77 -5.14
CA THR A 129 -5.07 -10.59 -5.80
C THR A 129 -4.96 -10.21 -7.28
N ALA A 130 -3.92 -9.45 -7.66
CA ALA A 130 -3.73 -9.01 -9.03
C ALA A 130 -3.09 -10.08 -9.95
N ALA A 131 -2.59 -11.17 -9.40
CA ALA A 131 -2.08 -12.32 -10.13
C ALA A 131 -3.08 -13.50 -10.11
N HIS A 132 -3.64 -13.85 -8.94
CA HIS A 132 -4.58 -14.96 -8.70
C HIS A 132 -5.61 -14.60 -7.60
N SER A 133 -6.63 -15.43 -7.35
CA SER A 133 -7.51 -15.21 -6.20
C SER A 133 -6.71 -15.24 -4.89
N PRO A 134 -6.98 -14.35 -3.92
CA PRO A 134 -6.21 -14.30 -2.68
C PRO A 134 -6.36 -15.60 -1.91
N ASN A 135 -5.25 -16.32 -1.74
CA ASN A 135 -5.21 -17.54 -0.93
C ASN A 135 -4.83 -17.16 0.52
N LEU A 136 -5.63 -17.61 1.48
CA LEU A 136 -5.40 -17.38 2.91
C LEU A 136 -4.09 -18.02 3.37
N ASP A 137 -3.78 -19.21 2.85
CA ASP A 137 -2.60 -19.99 3.25
C ASP A 137 -1.31 -19.23 2.86
N THR A 138 -1.30 -18.62 1.67
CA THR A 138 -0.14 -17.84 1.21
C THR A 138 0.16 -16.63 2.08
N LEU A 139 -0.87 -15.96 2.62
CA LEU A 139 -0.65 -14.74 3.41
C LEU A 139 -0.11 -15.05 4.81
N VAL A 140 -0.52 -16.18 5.39
CA VAL A 140 0.04 -16.68 6.65
C VAL A 140 1.49 -17.12 6.44
N ASP A 141 1.77 -17.81 5.33
CA ASP A 141 3.13 -18.19 4.95
C ASP A 141 4.02 -16.95 4.69
N ASP A 142 3.50 -15.91 4.04
CA ASP A 142 4.20 -14.64 3.84
C ASP A 142 4.56 -13.98 5.17
N PHE A 143 3.60 -13.88 6.09
CA PHE A 143 3.84 -13.36 7.43
C PHE A 143 4.91 -14.17 8.18
N ASN A 144 4.79 -15.50 8.19
CA ASN A 144 5.75 -16.38 8.85
C ASN A 144 7.12 -16.31 8.20
N GLY A 145 7.18 -16.20 6.87
CA GLY A 145 8.41 -16.03 6.10
C GLY A 145 9.13 -14.74 6.47
N ILE A 146 8.42 -13.61 6.51
CA ILE A 146 9.00 -12.32 6.94
C ILE A 146 9.48 -12.40 8.39
N LEU A 147 8.68 -13.01 9.27
CA LEU A 147 9.05 -13.17 10.68
C LEU A 147 10.33 -14.00 10.87
N GLN A 148 10.51 -15.05 10.07
CA GLN A 148 11.68 -15.93 10.12
C GLN A 148 12.91 -15.30 9.44
N HIS A 149 12.73 -14.68 8.28
CA HIS A 149 13.81 -14.09 7.51
C HIS A 149 14.34 -12.80 8.15
N GLY A 150 13.44 -12.02 8.76
CA GLY A 150 13.71 -10.68 9.22
C GLY A 150 13.57 -9.64 8.12
N ILE A 151 13.93 -8.40 8.45
CA ILE A 151 13.87 -7.25 7.55
C ILE A 151 15.31 -6.93 7.11
N ASP A 152 15.57 -6.84 5.80
CA ASP A 152 16.93 -6.61 5.27
C ASP A 152 17.55 -5.29 5.78
N VAL A 153 16.74 -4.23 5.81
CA VAL A 153 17.10 -2.94 6.41
C VAL A 153 16.26 -2.75 7.67
N ASP A 154 16.76 -3.29 8.79
CA ASP A 154 16.03 -3.34 10.05
C ASP A 154 16.37 -2.19 11.02
N ASP A 155 15.60 -1.10 10.94
CA ASP A 155 15.63 0.00 11.90
C ASP A 155 14.63 -0.19 13.08
N SER A 156 14.04 -1.38 13.25
CA SER A 156 13.14 -1.66 14.37
C SER A 156 13.77 -1.43 15.76
N PRO A 157 15.09 -1.63 15.99
CA PRO A 157 15.70 -1.27 17.28
C PRO A 157 15.66 0.25 17.55
N LEU A 158 15.87 1.07 16.51
CA LEU A 158 15.80 2.53 16.60
C LEU A 158 14.36 2.98 16.83
N LEU A 159 13.41 2.40 16.12
CA LEU A 159 11.98 2.64 16.32
C LEU A 159 11.57 2.28 17.76
N TRP A 160 11.98 1.10 18.25
CA TRP A 160 11.69 0.66 19.61
C TRP A 160 12.25 1.61 20.66
N GLN A 161 13.51 2.05 20.50
CA GLN A 161 14.11 3.06 21.38
C GLN A 161 13.31 4.37 21.34
N ALA A 162 12.93 4.85 20.15
CA ALA A 162 12.17 6.08 19.99
C ALA A 162 10.76 6.00 20.61
N LEU A 163 10.09 4.85 20.49
CA LEU A 163 8.78 4.60 21.09
C LEU A 163 8.83 4.59 22.62
N ARG A 164 9.96 4.17 23.21
CA ARG A 164 10.16 4.14 24.66
C ARG A 164 10.71 5.44 25.26
N ALA A 165 11.42 6.24 24.47
CA ALA A 165 12.11 7.44 24.97
C ALA A 165 11.17 8.64 25.17
N ARG A 166 10.01 8.65 24.52
CA ARG A 166 9.07 9.77 24.52
C ARG A 166 7.64 9.24 24.34
N HIS A 167 6.68 10.06 24.75
CA HIS A 167 5.26 9.84 24.50
C HIS A 167 4.69 11.08 23.80
N GLY A 168 3.62 10.90 23.04
CA GLY A 168 2.99 11.98 22.30
C GLY A 168 2.15 11.46 21.14
N HIS A 169 2.21 12.18 20.03
CA HIS A 169 1.44 11.86 18.83
C HIS A 169 2.33 11.24 17.76
N ILE A 170 1.82 10.18 17.13
CA ILE A 170 2.39 9.59 15.93
C ILE A 170 1.38 9.70 14.80
N VAL A 171 1.88 9.96 13.60
CA VAL A 171 1.09 9.89 12.36
C VAL A 171 1.45 8.59 11.68
N PHE A 172 0.43 7.76 11.44
CA PHE A 172 0.52 6.54 10.66
C PHE A 172 -0.17 6.78 9.33
N VAL A 173 0.54 6.62 8.21
CA VAL A 173 -0.01 6.83 6.87
C VAL A 173 -0.27 5.46 6.27
N ALA A 174 -1.53 5.14 6.06
CA ALA A 174 -1.97 3.89 5.44
C ALA A 174 -1.77 3.92 3.92
N ASP A 175 -1.64 2.74 3.32
CA ASP A 175 -1.62 2.60 1.87
C ASP A 175 -2.85 1.83 1.37
N ASN A 176 -2.92 0.51 1.65
CA ASN A 176 -3.88 -0.39 1.00
C ASN A 176 -5.00 -0.93 1.92
N ALA A 177 -6.17 -1.24 1.36
CA ALA A 177 -7.36 -1.62 2.14
C ALA A 177 -7.19 -2.94 2.92
N GLY A 178 -6.54 -3.95 2.33
CA GLY A 178 -6.21 -5.20 3.04
C GLY A 178 -5.15 -5.00 4.12
N GLU A 179 -4.09 -4.24 3.79
CA GLU A 179 -3.00 -3.87 4.70
C GLU A 179 -3.51 -3.19 5.97
N THR A 180 -4.52 -2.32 5.86
CA THR A 180 -5.07 -1.60 7.04
C THR A 180 -5.56 -2.52 8.16
N ILE A 181 -5.96 -3.76 7.82
CA ILE A 181 -6.37 -4.76 8.80
C ILE A 181 -5.14 -5.38 9.48
N LEU A 182 -4.05 -5.60 8.76
CA LEU A 182 -2.81 -6.15 9.31
C LEU A 182 -1.89 -5.10 9.93
N ASP A 183 -2.21 -3.81 9.79
CA ASP A 183 -1.62 -2.75 10.61
C ASP A 183 -2.05 -2.83 12.08
N ILE A 184 -3.22 -3.43 12.37
CA ILE A 184 -3.83 -3.44 13.70
C ILE A 184 -2.88 -3.93 14.82
N PRO A 185 -2.12 -5.04 14.66
CA PRO A 185 -1.14 -5.46 15.65
C PRO A 185 -0.07 -4.39 15.94
N LEU A 186 0.42 -3.68 14.91
CA LEU A 186 1.42 -2.62 15.06
C LEU A 186 0.84 -1.40 15.76
N LEU A 187 -0.37 -0.98 15.37
CA LEU A 187 -1.09 0.10 16.04
C LEU A 187 -1.32 -0.21 17.52
N ARG A 188 -1.62 -1.48 17.86
CA ARG A 188 -1.73 -1.93 19.26
C ARG A 188 -0.41 -1.82 20.00
N VAL A 189 0.70 -2.29 19.42
CA VAL A 189 2.04 -2.17 20.04
C VAL A 189 2.40 -0.70 20.32
N ILE A 190 2.14 0.19 19.35
CA ILE A 190 2.42 1.61 19.48
C ILE A 190 1.53 2.27 20.54
N ARG A 191 0.23 1.94 20.55
CA ARG A 191 -0.71 2.45 21.56
C ARG A 191 -0.37 1.94 22.96
N ASP A 192 0.00 0.67 23.10
CA ASP A 192 0.41 0.07 24.38
C ASP A 192 1.70 0.73 24.92
N ALA A 193 2.54 1.29 24.05
CA ALA A 193 3.69 2.13 24.42
C ALA A 193 3.31 3.58 24.80
N GLY A 194 2.01 3.92 24.88
CA GLY A 194 1.52 5.20 25.36
C GLY A 194 1.40 6.30 24.30
N TRP A 195 1.33 5.94 23.02
CA TRP A 195 1.21 6.91 21.92
C TRP A 195 -0.24 7.14 21.50
N HIS A 196 -0.55 8.40 21.20
CA HIS A 196 -1.77 8.77 20.47
C HIS A 196 -1.51 8.65 18.97
N ILE A 197 -2.34 7.87 18.28
CA ILE A 197 -2.16 7.58 16.86
C ILE A 197 -3.15 8.40 16.04
N THR A 198 -2.66 9.16 15.07
CA THR A 198 -3.46 9.68 13.95
C THR A 198 -3.25 8.75 12.77
N TYR A 199 -4.28 8.01 12.39
CA TYR A 199 -4.25 7.10 11.24
C TYR A 199 -4.81 7.83 10.02
N VAL A 200 -3.99 7.99 8.98
CA VAL A 200 -4.29 8.79 7.78
C VAL A 200 -4.55 7.85 6.62
N VAL A 201 -5.72 8.00 5.99
CA VAL A 201 -6.12 7.29 4.76
C VAL A 201 -6.28 8.27 3.60
N LYS A 202 -6.40 7.77 2.37
CA LYS A 202 -6.69 8.60 1.19
C LYS A 202 -8.08 9.26 1.32
N GLY A 203 -8.24 10.46 0.74
CA GLY A 203 -9.50 11.21 0.76
C GLY A 203 -10.58 10.69 -0.21
N GLY A 204 -10.25 9.71 -1.05
CA GLY A 204 -11.16 9.08 -2.01
C GLY A 204 -10.52 7.85 -2.66
N PRO A 205 -11.29 7.08 -3.45
CA PRO A 205 -10.78 5.91 -4.15
C PRO A 205 -9.66 6.27 -5.13
N MET A 206 -8.52 5.60 -5.01
CA MET A 206 -7.43 5.63 -5.97
C MET A 206 -6.82 4.23 -6.09
N ALA A 207 -6.24 3.96 -7.26
CA ALA A 207 -5.38 2.81 -7.50
C ALA A 207 -4.03 2.97 -6.79
#